data_AF-A0A4Q2ABI8-F1
#
_entry.id   AF-A0A4Q2ABI8-F1
#
_cell.length_a   1.000
_cell.length_b   1.000
_cell.length_c   1.000
_cell.angle_alpha   90.00
_cell.angle_beta   90.00
_cell.angle_gamma   90.00
#
_symmetry.space_group_name_H-M   'P 1'
#
loop_
_entity.id
_entity.type
_entity.pdbx_description
1 polymer ?
#
loop_
_entity_poly.entity_id
_entity_poly.type
_entity_poly.pdbx_seq_one_letter_code
_entity_poly.pdbx_strand_id
1 'polypeptide(L)'
;MTDQTESPATTLAAATQKSALPHERLILLGTMHGPGSARALLRVGGRVETVTSGDRIDGGTVAAIGDGVLILARGRTTERLALPGI
;
A
#
# COMPACT_ATOMS: atom_id res chain seq x y z
N MET A 1 16.91 18.77 26.98
CA MET A 1 15.74 19.54 26.51
C MET A 1 15.35 18.94 25.17
N THR A 2 14.40 17.99 25.15
CA THR A 2 13.84 17.43 23.91
C THR A 2 12.42 17.97 23.80
N ASP A 3 12.29 19.04 23.04
CA ASP A 3 11.00 19.70 22.76
C ASP A 3 10.20 18.80 21.82
N GLN A 4 9.27 18.00 22.37
CA GLN A 4 8.18 17.47 21.58
C GLN A 4 7.15 18.60 21.47
N THR A 5 7.24 19.41 20.42
CA THR A 5 6.19 20.38 20.10
C THR A 5 4.90 19.58 19.83
N GLU A 6 3.95 19.62 20.78
CA GLU A 6 2.65 18.97 20.63
C GLU A 6 1.98 19.48 19.34
N SER A 7 1.70 18.58 18.42
CA SER A 7 1.01 18.93 17.18
C SER A 7 -0.43 19.36 17.51
N PRO A 8 -0.94 20.47 16.95
CA PRO A 8 -2.30 20.91 17.24
C PRO A 8 -3.31 19.85 16.78
N ALA A 9 -4.42 19.69 17.52
CA ALA A 9 -5.40 18.63 17.31
C ALA A 9 -6.01 18.62 15.88
N THR A 10 -6.06 19.78 15.24
CA THR A 10 -6.46 19.94 13.83
C THR A 10 -5.47 19.26 12.87
N THR A 11 -4.16 19.33 13.15
CA THR A 11 -3.12 18.63 12.39
C THR A 11 -3.17 17.13 12.61
N LEU A 12 -3.42 16.66 13.83
CA LEU A 12 -3.59 15.22 14.11
C LEU A 12 -4.78 14.62 13.35
N ALA A 13 -5.91 15.34 13.28
CA ALA A 13 -7.10 14.90 12.57
C ALA A 13 -6.93 14.91 11.04
N ALA A 14 -6.21 15.89 10.49
CA ALA A 14 -5.91 15.95 9.06
C ALA A 14 -4.88 14.88 8.62
N ALA A 15 -3.90 14.58 9.49
CA ALA A 15 -2.85 13.60 9.23
C ALA A 15 -3.34 12.15 9.35
N THR A 16 -4.45 11.92 10.07
CA THR A 16 -5.00 10.57 10.29
C THR A 16 -6.32 10.39 9.55
N GLN A 17 -6.29 9.71 8.40
CA GLN A 17 -7.52 9.25 7.78
C GLN A 17 -8.07 8.05 8.58
N LYS A 18 -9.01 8.30 9.49
CA LYS A 18 -9.69 7.24 10.27
C LYS A 18 -10.32 6.22 9.33
N SER A 19 -10.00 4.95 9.54
CA SER A 19 -10.57 3.82 8.79
C SER A 19 -10.33 3.87 7.27
N ALA A 20 -9.26 4.51 6.80
CA ALA A 20 -8.92 4.54 5.37
C ALA A 20 -8.67 3.14 4.76
N LEU A 21 -8.43 2.15 5.61
CA LEU A 21 -7.94 0.84 5.20
C LEU A 21 -8.77 -0.28 5.85
N PRO A 22 -9.59 -1.01 5.08
CA PRO A 22 -10.36 -2.13 5.62
C PRO A 22 -9.44 -3.23 6.16
N HIS A 23 -9.69 -3.67 7.40
CA HIS A 23 -8.82 -4.56 8.19
C HIS A 23 -8.60 -5.96 7.57
N GLU A 24 -9.47 -6.37 6.66
CA GLU A 24 -9.45 -7.68 6.00
C GLU A 24 -8.85 -7.63 4.59
N ARG A 25 -8.42 -6.47 4.10
CA ARG A 25 -7.99 -6.31 2.70
C ARG A 25 -6.48 -6.17 2.55
N LEU A 26 -6.05 -6.58 1.37
CA LEU A 26 -4.75 -6.25 0.79
C LEU A 26 -4.64 -4.73 0.64
N ILE A 27 -3.54 -4.15 1.13
CA ILE A 27 -3.33 -2.69 1.10
C ILE A 27 -1.97 -2.39 0.48
N LEU A 28 -1.92 -1.46 -0.46
CA LEU A 28 -0.68 -0.92 -0.99
C LEU A 28 -0.15 0.17 -0.05
N LEU A 29 1.06 -0.02 0.49
CA LEU A 29 1.74 0.93 1.35
C LEU A 29 2.73 1.83 0.60
N GLY A 30 3.30 1.31 -0.48
CA GLY A 30 4.32 2.02 -1.24
C GLY A 30 4.71 1.28 -2.51
N THR A 31 5.30 2.00 -3.45
CA THR A 31 5.92 1.45 -4.66
C THR A 31 7.33 1.99 -4.78
N MET A 32 8.28 1.13 -5.10
CA MET A 32 9.69 1.48 -5.29
C MET A 32 10.10 1.10 -6.71
N HIS A 33 10.57 2.08 -7.47
CA HIS A 33 11.10 1.88 -8.82
C HIS A 33 12.63 1.99 -8.79
N GLY A 34 13.31 0.92 -9.18
CA GLY A 34 14.75 0.88 -9.42
C GLY A 34 15.05 0.61 -10.90
N PRO A 35 16.31 0.76 -11.35
CA PRO A 35 16.69 0.47 -12.74
C PRO A 35 16.36 -1.00 -13.07
N GLY A 36 15.31 -1.20 -13.87
CA GLY A 36 14.84 -2.52 -14.32
C GLY A 36 14.00 -3.32 -13.32
N SER A 37 13.68 -2.80 -12.13
CA SER A 37 12.83 -3.53 -11.18
C SER A 37 11.83 -2.61 -10.46
N ALA A 38 10.56 -2.99 -10.52
CA ALA A 38 9.49 -2.37 -9.73
C ALA A 38 9.16 -3.30 -8.55
N ARG A 39 9.04 -2.71 -7.36
CA ARG A 39 8.64 -3.40 -6.13
C ARG A 39 7.48 -2.68 -5.49
N ALA A 40 6.61 -3.41 -4.84
CA ALA A 40 5.52 -2.86 -4.07
C ALA A 40 5.59 -3.38 -2.63
N LEU A 41 5.27 -2.49 -1.69
CA LEU A 41 5.12 -2.82 -0.29
C LEU A 41 3.62 -2.98 -0.02
N LEU A 42 3.21 -4.18 0.39
CA LEU A 42 1.82 -4.47 0.71
C LEU A 42 1.67 -4.88 2.15
N ARG A 43 0.52 -4.53 2.74
CA ARG A 43 0.08 -5.07 4.01
C ARG A 43 -0.95 -6.17 3.75
N VAL A 44 -0.67 -7.38 4.24
CA VAL A 44 -1.51 -8.56 4.09
C VAL A 44 -1.77 -9.16 5.47
N GLY A 45 -3.03 -9.18 5.92
CA GLY A 45 -3.39 -9.78 7.20
C GLY A 45 -2.60 -9.25 8.41
N GLY A 46 -2.09 -8.01 8.34
CA GLY A 46 -1.27 -7.40 9.38
C GLY A 46 0.23 -7.44 9.17
N ARG A 47 0.74 -8.22 8.21
CA ARG A 47 2.17 -8.32 7.87
C ARG A 47 2.51 -7.42 6.69
N VAL A 48 3.74 -6.90 6.66
CA VAL A 48 4.25 -6.14 5.52
C VAL A 48 5.09 -7.06 4.66
N GLU A 49 4.77 -7.14 3.38
CA GLU A 49 5.50 -7.94 2.40
C GLU A 49 5.93 -7.06 1.22
N THR A 50 7.12 -7.34 0.69
CA THR A 50 7.61 -6.73 -0.54
C THR A 50 7.38 -7.71 -1.68
N VAL A 51 6.72 -7.26 -2.73
CA VAL A 51 6.43 -8.07 -3.92
C VAL A 51 6.94 -7.39 -5.19
N THR A 52 7.09 -8.20 -6.23
CA THR A 52 7.47 -7.83 -7.58
C THR A 52 6.41 -8.29 -8.58
N SER A 53 6.48 -7.81 -9.81
CA SER A 53 5.61 -8.29 -10.89
C SER A 53 5.78 -9.81 -11.08
N GLY A 54 4.68 -10.56 -11.00
CA GLY A 54 4.64 -12.01 -11.09
C GLY A 54 4.49 -12.73 -9.74
N ASP A 55 4.68 -12.05 -8.61
CA ASP A 55 4.52 -12.66 -7.30
C ASP A 55 3.05 -12.97 -6.98
N ARG A 56 2.81 -14.06 -6.24
CA ARG A 56 1.48 -14.46 -5.79
C ARG A 56 1.23 -13.98 -4.37
N ILE A 57 0.20 -13.16 -4.19
CA ILE A 57 -0.16 -12.55 -2.90
C ILE A 57 -1.68 -12.62 -2.71
N ASP A 58 -2.12 -13.07 -1.52
CA ASP A 58 -3.53 -13.13 -1.12
C ASP A 58 -4.44 -13.86 -2.14
N GLY A 59 -3.93 -14.84 -2.90
CA GLY A 59 -4.69 -15.58 -3.92
C GLY A 59 -4.84 -14.86 -5.28
N GLY A 60 -4.13 -13.75 -5.48
CA GLY A 60 -3.92 -13.12 -6.79
C GLY A 60 -2.44 -13.09 -7.17
N THR A 61 -2.14 -12.70 -8.40
CA THR A 61 -0.78 -12.51 -8.93
C THR A 61 -0.57 -11.04 -9.26
N VAL A 62 0.57 -10.47 -8.90
CA VAL A 62 0.92 -9.09 -9.25
C VAL A 62 1.13 -9.00 -10.76
N ALA A 63 0.21 -8.34 -11.45
CA ALA A 63 0.27 -8.18 -12.90
C ALA A 63 1.17 -7.01 -13.30
N ALA A 64 1.10 -5.90 -12.57
CA ALA A 64 1.90 -4.71 -12.82
C ALA A 64 2.06 -3.86 -11.56
N ILE A 65 3.17 -3.12 -11.50
CA ILE A 65 3.49 -2.14 -10.46
C ILE A 65 3.81 -0.84 -11.20
N GLY A 66 3.11 0.24 -10.84
CA GLY A 66 3.36 1.59 -11.34
C GLY A 66 3.45 2.59 -10.19
N ASP A 67 3.53 3.88 -10.49
CA ASP A 67 3.68 4.92 -9.46
C ASP A 67 2.44 5.03 -8.57
N GLY A 68 2.56 4.52 -7.34
CA GLY A 68 1.49 4.52 -6.34
C GLY A 68 0.30 3.61 -6.67
N VAL A 69 0.46 2.70 -7.63
CA VAL A 69 -0.60 1.79 -8.08
C VAL A 69 -0.04 0.40 -8.31
N LEU A 70 -0.81 -0.62 -7.94
CA LEU A 70 -0.55 -2.02 -8.19
C LEU A 70 -1.78 -2.67 -8.82
N ILE A 71 -1.56 -3.51 -9.83
CA ILE A 71 -2.60 -4.32 -10.44
C ILE A 71 -2.41 -5.76 -9.99
N LEU A 72 -3.44 -6.33 -9.36
CA LEU A 72 -3.50 -7.72 -8.95
C LEU A 72 -4.45 -8.47 -9.88
N ALA A 73 -3.98 -9.53 -10.52
CA ALA A 73 -4.80 -10.43 -11.32
C ALA A 73 -5.27 -11.62 -10.45
N ARG A 74 -6.58 -11.85 -10.40
CA ARG A 74 -7.20 -12.94 -9.63
C ARG A 74 -8.14 -13.73 -10.53
N GLY A 75 -7.64 -14.84 -11.08
CA GLY A 75 -8.39 -15.62 -12.05
C GLY A 75 -8.75 -14.80 -13.29
N ARG A 76 -10.03 -14.45 -13.45
CA ARG A 76 -10.54 -13.64 -14.59
C ARG A 76 -10.73 -12.16 -14.25
N THR A 77 -10.51 -11.74 -13.00
CA THR A 77 -10.68 -10.36 -12.57
C THR A 77 -9.32 -9.69 -12.35
N THR A 78 -9.29 -8.38 -12.49
CA THR A 78 -8.15 -7.55 -12.10
C THR A 78 -8.61 -6.54 -11.06
N GLU A 79 -7.81 -6.41 -10.01
CA GLU A 79 -8.05 -5.49 -8.90
C GLU A 79 -6.95 -4.43 -8.90
N ARG A 80 -7.36 -3.17 -8.87
CA ARG A 80 -6.44 -2.03 -8.79
C ARG A 80 -6.32 -1.60 -7.35
N LEU A 81 -5.14 -1.79 -6.77
CA LEU A 81 -4.76 -1.19 -5.50
C LEU A 81 -4.06 0.13 -5.76
N ALA A 82 -4.52 1.18 -5.10
CA ALA A 82 -3.85 2.48 -5.10
C ALA A 82 -3.36 2.79 -3.69
N LEU A 83 -2.35 3.65 -3.61
CA LEU A 83 -1.93 4.19 -2.32
C LEU A 83 -3.11 4.93 -1.67
N PRO A 84 -3.39 4.69 -0.39
CA PRO A 84 -4.40 5.45 0.34
C PRO A 84 -3.95 6.90 0.48
N GLY A 85 -4.86 7.84 0.25
CA GLY A 85 -4.62 9.28 0.49
C GLY A 85 -3.97 10.06 -0.65
N ILE A 86 -3.97 9.51 -1.87
CA ILE A 86 -3.85 10.29 -3.11
C ILE A 86 -5.23 10.70 -3.60
#